data_AF-A0A9Q3FDY2-F1
#
_entry.id   AF-A0A9Q3FDY2-F1
#
_cell.length_a   1.000
_cell.length_b   1.000
_cell.length_c   1.000
_cell.angle_alpha   90.00
_cell.angle_beta   90.00
_cell.angle_gamma   90.00
#
_symmetry.space_group_name_H-M   'P 1'
#
loop_
_entity.id
_entity.type
_entity.pdbx_description
1 polymer ?
#
loop_
_entity_poly.entity_id
_entity_poly.type
_entity_poly.pdbx_seq_one_letter_code
_entity_poly.pdbx_strand_id
1 'polypeptide(L)'
;MDKNCHILCQLLVKDCKDPSLSSKLDEIWKNSYDEGTFHLLDGILYHRTKHTCVMALTDKTLINTILQEFHDSVADGHLSEDRTLERVKTCSWWPNWKKDVSEYFQTCERFHKSNRATGKKFGMIIKIQEPKSPWEIVHMDWARALPPGGDRSYNSCLVSVDRYRKTPIFLPFHKDDTAMDTAIMIWNKGISHTGLFQNIISDRNPKFISAL
;
A
#
# COMPACT_ATOMS: atom_id res chain seq x y z
N MET A 1 -32.35 -21.58 -4.69
CA MET A 1 -31.21 -22.52 -4.74
C MET A 1 -30.76 -22.59 -6.19
N ASP A 2 -29.48 -22.35 -6.46
CA ASP A 2 -28.92 -22.30 -7.81
C ASP A 2 -29.03 -23.65 -8.54
N LYS A 3 -29.26 -23.59 -9.85
CA LYS A 3 -29.42 -24.77 -10.71
C LYS A 3 -28.20 -25.69 -10.64
N ASN A 4 -26.99 -25.15 -10.67
CA ASN A 4 -25.76 -25.95 -10.69
C ASN A 4 -25.55 -26.67 -9.35
N CYS A 5 -25.79 -25.98 -8.23
CA CYS A 5 -25.74 -26.58 -6.91
C CYS A 5 -26.68 -27.79 -6.79
N HIS A 6 -27.93 -27.63 -7.25
CA HIS A 6 -28.91 -28.72 -7.21
C HIS A 6 -28.48 -29.92 -8.06
N ILE A 7 -27.99 -29.68 -9.28
CA ILE A 7 -27.49 -30.73 -10.17
C ILE A 7 -26.28 -31.44 -9.54
N LEU A 8 -25.32 -30.70 -8.98
CA LEU A 8 -24.14 -31.28 -8.34
C LEU A 8 -24.50 -32.10 -7.11
N CYS A 9 -25.41 -31.62 -6.26
CA CYS A 9 -25.90 -32.41 -5.14
C CYS A 9 -26.53 -33.72 -5.61
N GLN A 10 -27.33 -33.71 -6.68
CA GLN A 10 -27.91 -34.95 -7.21
C GLN A 10 -26.85 -35.92 -7.77
N LEU A 11 -25.89 -35.40 -8.53
CA LEU A 11 -24.79 -36.18 -9.11
C LEU A 11 -23.92 -36.82 -8.02
N LEU A 12 -23.57 -36.04 -6.98
CA LEU A 12 -22.68 -36.47 -5.90
C LEU A 12 -23.36 -37.35 -4.85
N VAL A 13 -24.65 -37.13 -4.53
CA VAL A 13 -25.39 -38.01 -3.58
C VAL A 13 -25.58 -39.40 -4.15
N LYS A 14 -25.87 -39.49 -5.45
CA LYS A 14 -26.18 -40.78 -6.09
C LYS A 14 -24.93 -41.53 -6.53
N ASP A 15 -23.74 -40.92 -6.41
CA ASP A 15 -22.49 -41.35 -7.04
C ASP A 15 -22.69 -41.77 -8.51
N CYS A 16 -23.63 -41.10 -9.18
CA CYS A 16 -24.10 -41.46 -10.51
C CYS A 16 -23.47 -40.48 -11.49
N LYS A 17 -22.56 -40.97 -12.35
CA LYS A 17 -22.04 -40.22 -13.50
C LYS A 17 -23.09 -40.10 -14.60
N ASP A 18 -24.25 -39.53 -14.30
CA ASP A 18 -25.36 -39.35 -15.24
C ASP A 18 -25.02 -38.25 -16.27
N PRO A 19 -24.76 -38.61 -17.55
CA PRO A 19 -24.36 -37.63 -18.57
C PRO A 19 -25.47 -36.64 -18.92
N SER A 20 -26.74 -36.99 -18.68
CA SER A 20 -27.89 -36.14 -18.95
C SER A 20 -28.03 -34.99 -17.95
N LEU A 21 -27.49 -35.17 -16.74
CA LEU A 21 -27.45 -34.15 -15.69
C LEU A 21 -26.19 -33.30 -15.80
N SER A 22 -25.01 -33.91 -16.02
CA SER A 22 -23.75 -33.16 -16.13
C SER A 22 -23.72 -32.21 -17.34
N SER A 23 -24.40 -32.56 -18.43
CA SER A 23 -24.56 -31.69 -19.60
C SER A 23 -25.37 -30.41 -19.35
N LYS A 24 -26.13 -30.35 -18.24
CA LYS A 24 -26.91 -29.16 -17.86
C LYS A 24 -26.13 -28.18 -16.98
N LEU A 25 -24.93 -28.55 -16.51
CA LEU A 25 -24.06 -27.66 -15.75
C LEU A 25 -23.51 -26.56 -16.64
N ASP A 26 -23.40 -25.35 -16.08
CA ASP A 26 -22.69 -24.27 -16.76
C ASP A 26 -21.19 -24.62 -16.83
N GLU A 27 -20.50 -24.08 -17.84
CA GLU A 27 -19.15 -24.51 -18.25
C GLU A 27 -18.14 -24.57 -17.10
N ILE A 28 -18.07 -23.53 -16.26
CA ILE A 28 -17.12 -23.47 -15.13
C ILE A 28 -17.41 -24.59 -14.11
N TRP A 29 -18.68 -24.85 -13.80
CA TRP A 29 -19.08 -25.90 -12.88
C TRP A 29 -18.83 -27.28 -13.46
N LYS A 30 -19.11 -27.45 -14.75
CA LYS A 30 -18.88 -28.71 -15.45
C LYS A 30 -17.41 -29.09 -15.47
N ASN A 31 -16.53 -28.15 -15.81
CA ASN A 31 -15.09 -28.40 -15.87
C ASN A 31 -14.55 -28.86 -14.50
N SER A 32 -14.92 -28.17 -13.43
CA SER A 32 -14.54 -28.55 -12.07
C SER A 32 -15.15 -29.89 -11.63
N TYR A 33 -16.38 -30.19 -12.05
CA TYR A 33 -16.99 -31.51 -11.80
C TYR A 33 -16.26 -32.64 -12.53
N ASP A 34 -15.94 -32.45 -13.82
CA ASP A 34 -15.23 -33.44 -14.64
C ASP A 34 -13.80 -33.69 -14.12
N GLU A 35 -13.16 -32.67 -13.54
CA GLU A 35 -11.89 -32.78 -12.82
C GLU A 35 -12.00 -33.47 -11.44
N GLY A 36 -13.22 -33.71 -10.95
CA GLY A 36 -13.47 -34.33 -9.65
C GLY A 36 -13.14 -33.43 -8.45
N THR A 37 -13.22 -32.11 -8.62
CA THR A 37 -12.87 -31.15 -7.56
C THR A 37 -14.02 -30.84 -6.60
N PHE A 38 -15.24 -31.29 -6.89
CA PHE A 38 -16.39 -31.10 -6.00
C PHE A 38 -16.60 -32.28 -5.06
N HIS A 39 -16.90 -31.96 -3.80
CA HIS A 39 -17.24 -32.92 -2.76
C HIS A 39 -18.50 -32.47 -2.03
N LEU A 40 -19.39 -33.40 -1.73
CA LEU A 40 -20.57 -33.13 -0.91
C LEU A 40 -20.37 -33.78 0.46
N LEU A 41 -20.39 -32.97 1.52
CA LEU A 41 -20.22 -33.41 2.91
C LEU A 41 -21.31 -32.78 3.76
N ASP A 42 -22.09 -33.61 4.47
CA ASP A 42 -23.20 -33.17 5.34
C ASP A 42 -24.19 -32.19 4.66
N GLY A 43 -24.42 -32.39 3.36
CA GLY A 43 -25.30 -31.52 2.56
C GLY A 43 -24.69 -30.18 2.14
N ILE A 44 -23.41 -29.96 2.42
CA ILE A 44 -22.65 -28.77 2.02
C ILE A 44 -21.71 -29.14 0.87
N LEU A 45 -21.77 -28.33 -0.19
CA LEU A 45 -20.90 -28.49 -1.35
C LEU A 45 -19.54 -27.82 -1.10
N TYR A 46 -18.47 -28.56 -1.31
CA TYR A 46 -17.09 -28.10 -1.20
C TYR A 46 -16.40 -28.18 -2.56
N HIS A 47 -15.51 -27.22 -2.81
CA HIS A 47 -14.62 -27.18 -3.96
C HIS A 47 -13.16 -27.33 -3.49
N ARG A 48 -12.49 -28.34 -4.02
CA ARG A 48 -11.10 -28.66 -3.73
C ARG A 48 -10.18 -28.06 -4.80
N THR A 49 -9.18 -27.31 -4.35
CA THR A 49 -8.04 -26.91 -5.16
C THR A 49 -6.82 -27.75 -4.80
N LYS A 50 -5.68 -27.50 -5.45
CA LYS A 50 -4.41 -28.16 -5.12
C LYS A 50 -3.99 -28.01 -3.65
N HIS A 51 -4.40 -26.92 -2.98
CA HIS A 51 -3.93 -26.56 -1.65
C HIS A 51 -5.03 -26.34 -0.61
N THR A 52 -6.29 -26.22 -1.03
CA THR A 52 -7.40 -25.88 -0.13
C THR A 52 -8.65 -26.68 -0.47
N CYS A 53 -9.53 -26.86 0.52
CA CYS A 53 -10.89 -27.35 0.33
C CYS A 53 -11.83 -26.33 0.97
N VAL A 54 -12.67 -25.69 0.18
CA VAL A 54 -13.45 -24.51 0.59
C VAL A 54 -14.92 -24.66 0.22
N MET A 55 -15.81 -23.94 0.88
CA MET A 55 -17.26 -24.04 0.59
C MET A 55 -17.57 -23.47 -0.78
N ALA A 56 -18.30 -24.23 -1.60
CA ALA A 56 -18.78 -23.80 -2.90
C ALA A 56 -20.10 -23.05 -2.74
N LEU A 57 -20.07 -21.74 -3.00
CA LEU A 57 -21.23 -20.87 -2.85
C LEU A 57 -21.94 -20.69 -4.18
N THR A 58 -23.26 -20.59 -4.12
CA THR A 58 -24.10 -20.34 -5.30
C THR A 58 -25.17 -19.29 -5.08
N ASP A 59 -25.55 -19.07 -3.81
CA ASP A 59 -26.52 -18.05 -3.47
C ASP A 59 -25.85 -16.67 -3.45
N LYS A 60 -26.32 -15.76 -4.31
CA LYS A 60 -25.83 -14.38 -4.36
C LYS A 60 -26.00 -13.64 -3.03
N THR A 61 -27.04 -13.95 -2.26
CA THR A 61 -27.26 -13.33 -0.95
C THR A 61 -26.17 -13.75 0.04
N LEU A 62 -25.78 -15.03 0.02
CA LEU A 62 -24.70 -15.57 0.84
C LEU A 62 -23.34 -15.06 0.40
N ILE A 63 -23.10 -14.97 -0.92
CA ILE A 63 -21.89 -14.37 -1.48
C ILE A 63 -21.73 -12.93 -0.99
N ASN A 64 -22.78 -12.09 -1.13
CA ASN A 64 -22.75 -10.71 -0.64
C ASN A 64 -22.52 -10.62 0.86
N THR A 65 -23.15 -11.51 1.64
CA THR A 65 -22.95 -11.56 3.10
C THR A 65 -21.48 -11.84 3.44
N ILE A 66 -20.86 -12.81 2.75
CA ILE A 66 -19.44 -13.14 2.97
C ILE A 66 -18.52 -12.00 2.53
N LEU A 67 -18.80 -11.33 1.41
CA LEU A 67 -18.04 -10.16 0.97
C LEU A 67 -18.13 -9.02 1.99
N GLN A 68 -19.33 -8.77 2.52
CA GLN A 68 -19.55 -7.79 3.58
C GLN A 68 -18.78 -8.16 4.86
N GLU A 69 -18.86 -9.41 5.33
CA GLU A 69 -18.11 -9.85 6.52
C GLU A 69 -16.59 -9.73 6.32
N PHE A 70 -16.08 -10.10 5.15
CA PHE A 70 -14.64 -10.07 4.90
C PHE A 70 -14.09 -8.67 4.64
N HIS A 71 -14.90 -7.77 4.07
CA HIS A 71 -14.45 -6.42 3.75
C HIS A 71 -14.82 -5.39 4.85
N ASP A 72 -16.03 -5.46 5.40
CA ASP A 72 -16.61 -4.45 6.28
C ASP A 72 -16.54 -4.78 7.78
N SER A 73 -15.95 -5.92 8.14
CA SER A 73 -15.72 -6.29 9.55
C SER A 73 -15.02 -5.16 10.30
N VAL A 74 -15.75 -4.60 11.29
CA VAL A 74 -15.32 -3.49 12.14
C VAL A 74 -14.08 -3.87 12.96
N ALA A 75 -13.95 -5.16 13.31
CA ALA A 75 -12.82 -5.66 14.09
C ALA A 75 -11.50 -5.69 13.30
N ASP A 76 -11.57 -5.83 11.97
CA ASP A 76 -10.40 -6.00 11.12
C ASP A 76 -9.95 -4.72 10.40
N GLY A 77 -10.71 -3.62 10.58
CA GLY A 77 -10.42 -2.32 9.99
C GLY A 77 -10.40 -2.34 8.47
N HIS A 78 -11.57 -2.32 7.83
CA HIS A 78 -11.78 -2.25 6.36
C HIS A 78 -10.59 -2.74 5.54
N LEU A 79 -10.55 -4.05 5.32
CA LEU A 79 -9.39 -4.69 4.74
C LEU A 79 -9.17 -4.25 3.29
N SER A 80 -7.90 -4.21 2.88
CA SER A 80 -7.54 -4.00 1.47
C SER A 80 -8.15 -5.08 0.57
N GLU A 81 -8.26 -4.78 -0.72
CA GLU A 81 -8.74 -5.73 -1.73
C GLU A 81 -7.93 -7.03 -1.66
N ASP A 82 -6.61 -6.95 -1.60
CA ASP A 82 -5.71 -8.11 -1.49
C ASP A 82 -6.02 -9.00 -0.29
N ARG A 83 -6.32 -8.41 0.87
CA ARG A 83 -6.67 -9.16 2.08
C ARG A 83 -8.04 -9.80 1.96
N THR A 84 -8.99 -9.12 1.33
CA THR A 84 -10.34 -9.65 1.05
C THR A 84 -10.24 -10.84 0.09
N LEU A 85 -9.41 -10.74 -0.96
CA LEU A 85 -9.13 -11.82 -1.91
C LEU A 85 -8.54 -13.06 -1.21
N GLU A 86 -7.54 -12.87 -0.34
CA GLU A 86 -6.93 -14.00 0.39
C GLU A 86 -7.91 -14.67 1.37
N ARG A 87 -8.80 -13.91 2.01
CA ARG A 87 -9.88 -14.48 2.86
C ARG A 87 -10.87 -15.30 2.03
N VAL A 88 -11.39 -14.73 0.94
CA VAL A 88 -12.32 -15.46 0.06
C VAL A 88 -11.68 -16.76 -0.42
N LYS A 89 -10.44 -16.70 -0.93
CA LYS A 89 -9.67 -17.85 -1.42
C LYS A 89 -9.49 -18.98 -0.41
N THR A 90 -9.45 -18.66 0.89
CA THR A 90 -9.22 -19.64 1.97
C THR A 90 -10.52 -20.18 2.57
N CYS A 91 -11.66 -19.51 2.37
CA CYS A 91 -12.95 -19.90 2.97
C CYS A 91 -14.01 -20.37 1.98
N SER A 92 -14.00 -19.85 0.75
CA SER A 92 -15.13 -19.97 -0.17
C SER A 92 -14.71 -19.97 -1.65
N TRP A 93 -15.54 -20.55 -2.51
CA TRP A 93 -15.35 -20.55 -3.95
C TRP A 93 -16.69 -20.37 -4.67
N TRP A 94 -16.67 -19.60 -5.75
CA TRP A 94 -17.74 -19.53 -6.74
C TRP A 94 -17.16 -19.08 -8.09
N PRO A 95 -17.87 -19.27 -9.21
CA PRO A 95 -17.41 -18.78 -10.50
C PRO A 95 -17.17 -17.26 -10.46
N ASN A 96 -16.03 -16.82 -10.98
CA ASN A 96 -15.64 -15.40 -11.03
C ASN A 96 -15.49 -14.70 -9.67
N TRP A 97 -15.28 -15.44 -8.57
CA TRP A 97 -15.15 -14.86 -7.23
C TRP A 97 -14.15 -13.70 -7.11
N LYS A 98 -13.04 -13.75 -7.84
CA LYS A 98 -12.06 -12.64 -7.86
C LYS A 98 -12.66 -11.36 -8.43
N LYS A 99 -13.39 -11.48 -9.54
CA LYS A 99 -14.04 -10.35 -10.20
C LYS A 99 -15.11 -9.76 -9.28
N ASP A 100 -15.92 -10.61 -8.65
CA ASP A 100 -16.97 -10.17 -7.73
C ASP A 100 -16.40 -9.46 -6.49
N VAL A 101 -15.26 -9.94 -5.96
CA VAL A 101 -14.53 -9.24 -4.89
C VAL A 101 -14.07 -7.85 -5.36
N SER A 102 -13.46 -7.75 -6.54
CA SER A 102 -13.01 -6.47 -7.10
C SER A 102 -14.18 -5.51 -7.37
N GLU A 103 -15.31 -6.01 -7.88
CA GLU A 103 -16.52 -5.21 -8.10
C GLU A 103 -17.12 -4.73 -6.77
N TYR A 104 -17.22 -5.61 -5.76
CA TYR A 104 -17.68 -5.25 -4.42
C TYR A 104 -16.79 -4.17 -3.80
N PHE A 105 -15.46 -4.33 -3.91
CA PHE A 105 -14.51 -3.38 -3.40
C PHE A 105 -14.67 -1.98 -4.00
N GLN A 106 -14.98 -1.88 -5.31
CA GLN A 106 -15.25 -0.61 -5.99
C GLN A 106 -16.51 0.11 -5.46
N THR A 107 -17.42 -0.60 -4.81
CA THR A 107 -18.60 0.02 -4.17
C THR A 107 -18.29 0.63 -2.80
N CYS A 108 -17.13 0.34 -2.20
CA CYS A 108 -16.77 0.82 -0.87
C CYS A 108 -16.33 2.29 -0.86
N GLU A 109 -17.28 3.18 -0.58
CA GLU A 109 -17.03 4.62 -0.49
C GLU A 109 -16.01 4.98 0.60
N ARG A 110 -16.00 4.24 1.73
CA ARG A 110 -15.10 4.49 2.86
C ARG A 110 -13.64 4.19 2.52
N PHE A 111 -13.38 3.11 1.77
CA PHE A 111 -12.04 2.84 1.25
C PHE A 111 -11.61 3.93 0.26
N HIS A 112 -12.46 4.29 -0.70
CA HIS A 112 -12.12 5.35 -1.67
C HIS A 112 -11.90 6.74 -1.04
N LYS A 113 -12.61 7.07 0.05
CA LYS A 113 -12.42 8.31 0.82
C LYS A 113 -11.11 8.29 1.62
N SER A 114 -10.80 7.19 2.30
CA SER A 114 -9.59 7.05 3.11
C SER A 114 -8.33 6.89 2.27
N ASN A 115 -8.43 6.21 1.14
CA ASN A 115 -7.34 5.88 0.24
C ASN A 115 -7.42 6.67 -1.06
N ARG A 116 -7.81 7.95 -0.97
CA ARG A 116 -7.64 8.88 -2.08
C ARG A 116 -6.18 8.79 -2.50
N ALA A 117 -5.94 8.42 -3.76
CA ALA A 117 -4.63 8.49 -4.37
C ALA A 117 -4.11 9.92 -4.22
N THR A 118 -3.35 10.15 -3.15
CA THR A 118 -2.82 11.47 -2.81
C THR A 118 -1.54 11.61 -3.59
N GLY A 119 -1.65 11.74 -4.90
CA GLY A 119 -0.51 11.79 -5.78
C GLY A 119 -0.93 11.90 -7.22
N LYS A 120 -0.67 13.06 -7.83
CA LYS A 120 -0.43 13.11 -9.28
C LYS A 120 0.53 11.97 -9.62
N LYS A 121 0.34 11.30 -10.78
CA LYS A 121 1.33 10.34 -11.32
C LYS A 121 2.72 10.91 -11.04
N PHE A 122 3.60 10.14 -10.38
CA PHE A 122 4.96 10.57 -10.07
C PHE A 122 5.53 11.24 -11.32
N GLY A 123 5.72 12.56 -11.27
CA GLY A 123 6.30 13.29 -12.38
C GLY A 123 7.69 12.71 -12.64
N MET A 124 8.22 12.88 -13.86
CA MET A 124 9.63 12.59 -14.09
C MET A 124 10.45 13.33 -13.04
N ILE A 125 11.29 12.58 -12.31
CA ILE A 125 12.22 13.15 -11.33
C ILE A 125 13.10 14.13 -12.10
N ILE A 126 12.96 15.42 -11.83
CA ILE A 126 13.82 16.43 -12.42
C ILE A 126 15.22 16.19 -11.85
N LYS A 127 16.16 15.81 -12.72
CA LYS A 127 17.55 15.65 -12.33
C LYS A 127 18.13 17.03 -12.02
N ILE A 128 18.62 17.20 -10.80
CA ILE A 128 19.46 18.33 -10.42
C ILE A 128 20.78 18.21 -11.21
N GLN A 129 21.31 19.33 -11.69
CA GLN A 129 22.57 19.35 -12.42
C GLN A 129 23.72 18.80 -11.57
N GLU A 130 24.65 18.09 -12.22
CA GLU A 130 25.86 17.61 -11.55
C GLU A 130 26.82 18.78 -11.27
N PRO A 131 27.29 18.96 -10.02
CA PRO A 131 28.28 19.98 -9.71
C PRO A 131 29.60 19.68 -10.42
N LYS A 132 30.32 20.71 -10.83
CA LYS A 132 31.64 20.60 -11.48
C LYS A 132 32.78 20.72 -10.48
N SER A 133 32.51 21.30 -9.32
CA SER A 133 33.49 21.56 -8.28
C SER A 133 32.93 21.31 -6.87
N PRO A 134 33.80 21.02 -5.88
CA PRO A 134 33.41 20.91 -4.48
C PRO A 134 32.68 22.16 -3.99
N TRP A 135 31.62 21.98 -3.21
CA TRP A 135 30.83 23.05 -2.58
C TRP A 135 30.05 23.95 -3.56
N GLU A 136 30.02 23.62 -4.85
CA GLU A 136 29.24 24.36 -5.84
C GLU A 136 27.74 24.25 -5.58
N ILE A 137 27.26 23.03 -5.34
CA ILE A 137 25.86 22.73 -5.03
C ILE A 137 25.81 22.04 -3.68
N VAL A 138 25.08 22.62 -2.73
CA VAL A 138 24.90 22.06 -1.40
C VAL A 138 23.44 21.74 -1.11
N HIS A 139 23.22 20.61 -0.43
CA HIS A 139 21.92 20.27 0.12
C HIS A 139 21.88 20.68 1.59
N MET A 140 20.85 21.40 2.00
CA MET A 140 20.68 21.85 3.38
C MET A 140 19.37 21.34 3.96
N ASP A 141 19.44 20.72 5.14
CA ASP A 141 18.26 20.25 5.86
C ASP A 141 18.45 20.37 7.39
N TRP A 142 17.32 20.51 8.09
CA TRP A 142 17.30 20.68 9.54
C TRP A 142 17.01 19.37 10.26
N ALA A 143 18.01 18.89 11.01
CA ALA A 143 17.80 17.91 12.05
C ALA A 143 17.24 18.61 13.30
N ARG A 144 15.91 18.56 13.45
CA ARG A 144 15.18 19.21 14.55
C ARG A 144 14.92 18.22 15.70
N ALA A 145 14.70 18.77 16.89
CA ALA A 145 14.34 18.02 18.11
C ALA A 145 15.43 17.03 18.56
N LEU A 146 16.68 17.47 18.52
CA LEU A 146 17.78 16.75 19.14
C LEU A 146 17.75 16.98 20.66
N PRO A 147 18.15 16.00 21.48
CA PRO A 147 18.42 16.25 22.89
C PRO A 147 19.43 17.39 23.05
N PRO A 148 19.23 18.34 23.99
CA PRO A 148 20.20 19.40 24.24
C PRO A 148 21.59 18.81 24.56
N GLY A 149 22.61 19.29 23.85
CA GLY A 149 23.96 18.72 23.94
C GLY A 149 25.09 19.75 23.94
N GLY A 150 26.20 19.38 24.58
CA GLY A 150 27.41 20.18 24.73
C GLY A 150 27.25 21.37 25.67
N ASP A 151 28.34 22.13 25.87
CA ASP A 151 28.40 23.24 26.84
C ASP A 151 27.39 24.36 26.55
N ARG A 152 26.94 24.47 25.30
CA ARG A 152 25.96 25.48 24.84
C ARG A 152 24.54 24.94 24.69
N SER A 153 24.32 23.66 25.00
CA SER A 153 22.99 23.02 25.00
C SER A 153 22.22 23.20 23.68
N TYR A 154 22.91 23.04 22.55
CA TYR A 154 22.26 23.07 21.23
C TYR A 154 21.30 21.90 21.09
N ASN A 155 20.15 22.12 20.45
CA ASN A 155 19.06 21.14 20.33
C ASN A 155 18.52 21.01 18.89
N SER A 156 19.23 21.61 17.93
CA SER A 156 18.96 21.55 16.51
C SER A 156 20.29 21.56 15.75
N CYS A 157 20.30 20.99 14.55
CA CYS A 157 21.47 21.03 13.69
C CYS A 157 21.06 21.28 12.24
N LEU A 158 21.77 22.19 11.58
CA LEU A 158 21.71 22.34 10.14
C LEU A 158 22.76 21.42 9.53
N VAL A 159 22.29 20.46 8.75
CA VAL A 159 23.14 19.57 7.97
C VAL A 159 23.30 20.19 6.59
N SER A 160 24.53 20.49 6.19
CA SER A 160 24.84 20.94 4.83
C SER A 160 25.76 19.93 4.16
N VAL A 161 25.32 19.35 3.05
CA VAL A 161 26.03 18.28 2.34
C VAL A 161 26.48 18.76 0.97
N ASP A 162 27.78 18.69 0.70
CA ASP A 162 28.32 18.93 -0.63
C ASP A 162 27.83 17.85 -1.60
N ARG A 163 27.15 18.27 -2.68
CA ARG A 163 26.67 17.35 -3.71
C ARG A 163 27.82 16.72 -4.48
N TYR A 164 28.99 17.37 -4.59
CA TYR A 164 30.14 16.83 -5.31
C TYR A 164 30.86 15.75 -4.48
N ARG A 165 31.36 16.10 -3.29
CA ARG A 165 32.15 15.20 -2.43
C ARG A 165 31.30 14.29 -1.53
N LYS A 166 29.99 14.49 -1.47
CA LYS A 166 29.07 13.81 -0.52
C LYS A 166 29.50 14.00 0.94
N THR A 167 30.18 15.10 1.24
CA THR A 167 30.74 15.38 2.57
C THR A 167 29.79 16.31 3.32
N PRO A 168 29.36 15.96 4.55
CA PRO A 168 28.51 16.81 5.38
C PRO A 168 29.34 17.78 6.24
N ILE A 169 28.81 18.97 6.46
CA ILE A 169 29.11 19.84 7.60
C ILE A 169 27.89 19.94 8.50
N PHE A 170 28.13 19.95 9.81
CA PHE A 170 27.10 20.05 10.83
C PHE A 170 27.27 21.38 11.56
N LEU A 171 26.27 22.25 11.42
CA LEU A 171 26.24 23.53 12.12
C LEU A 171 25.25 23.42 13.28
N PRO A 172 25.69 23.64 14.53
CA PRO A 172 24.82 23.51 15.69
C PRO A 172 23.98 24.77 15.90
N PHE A 173 22.72 24.59 16.30
CA PHE A 173 21.75 25.66 16.51
C PHE A 173 20.80 25.34 17.68
N HIS A 174 20.11 26.37 18.14
CA HIS A 174 18.90 26.24 18.94
C HIS A 174 17.68 26.23 18.02
N LYS A 175 16.64 25.50 18.43
CA LYS A 175 15.39 25.36 17.67
C LYS A 175 14.79 26.73 17.32
N ASP A 176 14.92 27.68 18.24
CA ASP A 176 14.31 29.01 18.16
C ASP A 176 15.21 30.06 17.48
N ASP A 177 16.41 29.67 17.02
CA ASP A 177 17.30 30.56 16.27
C ASP A 177 16.61 31.10 15.02
N THR A 178 16.80 32.39 14.74
CA THR A 178 16.12 33.06 13.64
C THR A 178 16.75 32.73 12.28
N ALA A 179 16.12 33.17 11.19
CA ALA A 179 16.72 33.12 9.86
C ALA A 179 18.03 33.95 9.81
N MET A 180 18.13 35.05 10.56
CA MET A 180 19.34 35.88 10.62
C MET A 180 20.47 35.15 11.34
N ASP A 181 20.18 34.54 12.48
CA ASP A 181 21.16 33.71 13.20
C ASP A 181 21.68 32.57 12.32
N THR A 182 20.77 31.97 11.54
CA THR A 182 21.08 30.96 10.53
C THR A 182 22.05 31.49 9.47
N ALA A 183 21.73 32.63 8.86
CA ALA A 183 22.57 33.25 7.84
C ALA A 183 23.97 33.62 8.37
N ILE A 184 24.04 34.21 9.58
CA ILE A 184 25.28 34.58 10.25
C ILE A 184 26.14 33.34 10.51
N MET A 185 25.56 32.26 11.01
CA MET A 185 26.29 31.02 11.30
C MET A 185 26.79 30.35 10.02
N ILE A 186 25.96 30.29 8.96
CA ILE A 186 26.38 29.77 7.66
C ILE A 186 27.54 30.60 7.10
N TRP A 187 27.47 31.93 7.20
CA TRP A 187 28.54 32.81 6.75
C TRP A 187 29.85 32.60 7.52
N ASN A 188 29.76 32.64 8.85
CA ASN A 188 30.93 32.64 9.74
C ASN A 188 31.56 31.27 9.96
N LYS A 189 30.81 30.18 9.76
CA LYS A 189 31.27 28.81 10.07
C LYS A 189 31.14 27.86 8.90
N GLY A 190 30.09 27.98 8.09
CA GLY A 190 29.92 27.18 6.88
C GLY A 190 30.87 27.64 5.77
N ILE A 191 30.56 28.79 5.17
CA ILE A 191 31.25 29.38 4.03
C ILE A 191 32.74 29.63 4.33
N SER A 192 33.08 30.05 5.55
CA SER A 192 34.48 30.24 5.95
C SER A 192 35.32 28.97 5.84
N HIS A 193 34.70 27.79 6.00
CA HIS A 193 35.37 26.49 5.95
C HIS A 193 35.35 25.87 4.54
N THR A 194 34.31 26.17 3.77
CA THR A 194 34.03 25.48 2.50
C THR A 194 34.27 26.32 1.24
N GLY A 195 34.25 27.65 1.38
CA GLY A 195 34.06 28.58 0.27
C GLY A 195 32.58 28.86 -0.02
N LEU A 196 32.32 29.72 -1.01
CA LEU A 196 30.97 30.16 -1.38
C LEU A 196 30.22 29.07 -2.16
N PHE A 197 28.95 28.85 -1.77
CA PHE A 197 28.02 28.00 -2.50
C PHE A 197 27.46 28.74 -3.72
N GLN A 198 27.33 28.07 -4.86
CA GLN A 198 26.64 28.63 -6.03
C GLN A 198 25.14 28.33 -5.99
N ASN A 199 24.77 27.14 -5.53
CA ASN A 199 23.37 26.73 -5.38
C ASN A 199 23.14 26.06 -4.03
N ILE A 200 22.09 26.48 -3.34
CA ILE A 200 21.59 25.84 -2.13
C ILE A 200 20.27 25.16 -2.49
N ILE A 201 20.16 23.87 -2.17
CA ILE A 201 18.95 23.08 -2.31
C ILE A 201 18.45 22.72 -0.92
N SER A 202 17.31 23.26 -0.53
CA SER A 202 16.71 23.05 0.78
C SER A 202 15.20 22.81 0.66
N ASP A 203 14.59 22.41 1.78
CA ASP A 203 13.14 22.36 1.91
C ASP A 203 12.55 23.79 2.07
N ARG A 204 11.23 23.87 2.26
CA ARG A 204 10.54 25.16 2.49
C ARG A 204 10.51 25.55 3.97
N ASN A 205 11.53 25.21 4.74
CA ASN A 205 11.61 25.61 6.14
C ASN A 205 11.61 27.16 6.22
N PRO A 206 10.81 27.77 7.12
CA PRO A 206 10.73 29.21 7.27
C PRO A 206 12.08 29.92 7.38
N LYS A 207 13.11 29.27 7.96
CA LYS A 207 14.46 29.84 8.09
C LYS A 207 15.18 30.00 6.73
N PHE A 208 14.79 29.25 5.69
CA PHE A 208 15.37 29.34 4.34
C PHE A 208 14.58 30.24 3.39
N ILE A 209 13.27 30.37 3.60
CA ILE A 209 12.37 31.17 2.74
C ILE A 209 12.04 32.55 3.32
N SER A 210 12.52 32.85 4.52
CA SER A 210 12.39 34.17 5.11
C SER A 210 13.05 35.20 4.20
N ALA A 211 12.34 36.29 3.92
CA ALA A 211 12.93 37.46 3.27
C ALA A 211 13.94 38.18 4.18
N LEU A 212 13.89 37.85 5.49
CA LEU A 212 14.35 38.64 6.62
C LEU A 212 13.76 40.06 6.64
#